data_AF-K0L1N1-F1
#
_entry.id   AF-K0L1N1-F1
#
_cell.length_a   1.000
_cell.length_b   1.000
_cell.length_c   1.000
_cell.angle_alpha   90.00
_cell.angle_beta   90.00
_cell.angle_gamma   90.00
#
_symmetry.space_group_name_H-M   'P 1'
#
loop_
_entity.id
_entity.type
_entity.pdbx_description
1 polymer ?
#
loop_
_entity_poly.entity_id
_entity_poly.type
_entity_poly.pdbx_seq_one_letter_code
_entity_poly.pdbx_strand_id
1 'polypeptide(L)' 'TDPVQVLNELDLCVKEYPNAFVRIIGFDNVRQVQCISFIAFKPPGRA' A
#
# COMPACT_ATOMS: atom_id res chain seq x y z
N THR A 1 8.77 -2.23 14.94
CA THR A 1 8.22 -2.88 13.73
C THR A 1 6.83 -3.36 14.06
N ASP A 2 5.87 -2.46 13.97
CA ASP A 2 4.47 -2.77 14.25
C ASP A 2 3.71 -2.82 12.91
N PRO A 3 3.17 -3.97 12.50
CA PRO A 3 2.39 -4.07 11.26
C PRO A 3 1.14 -3.18 11.29
N VAL A 4 0.63 -2.82 12.47
CA VAL A 4 -0.52 -1.94 12.64
C VAL A 4 -0.23 -0.54 12.09
N GLN A 5 1.02 -0.06 12.18
CA GLN A 5 1.40 1.24 11.63
C GLN A 5 1.20 1.30 10.10
N VAL A 6 1.54 0.23 9.38
CA VAL A 6 1.38 0.16 7.91
C VAL A 6 -0.11 0.16 7.53
N LEU A 7 -0.95 -0.53 8.31
CA LEU A 7 -2.39 -0.57 8.09
C LEU A 7 -3.05 0.80 8.37
N ASN A 8 -2.64 1.49 9.43
CA ASN A 8 -3.14 2.83 9.74
C ASN A 8 -2.83 3.85 8.62
N GLU A 9 -1.61 3.82 8.08
CA GLU A 9 -1.23 4.69 6.96
C GLU A 9 -1.98 4.34 5.67
N LEU A 10 -2.25 3.05 5.44
CA LEU A 10 -3.10 2.62 4.32
C LEU A 10 -4.50 3.23 4.43
N ASP A 11 -5.12 3.19 5.60
CA ASP A 11 -6.47 3.74 5.82
C ASP A 11 -6.50 5.26 5.61
N LEU A 12 -5.47 5.98 6.06
CA LEU A 12 -5.33 7.42 5.81
C LEU A 12 -5.19 7.72 4.31
N CYS A 13 -4.36 6.95 3.60
CA CYS A 13 -4.13 7.12 2.16
C CYS A 13 -5.40 6.84 1.34
N VAL A 14 -6.16 5.79 1.70
CA VAL A 14 -7.44 5.46 1.07
C VAL A 14 -8.49 6.54 1.35
N LYS A 15 -8.50 7.11 2.57
CA LYS A 15 -9.42 8.19 2.93
C LYS A 15 -9.13 9.48 2.15
N GLU A 16 -7.84 9.80 1.93
CA GLU A 16 -7.44 10.96 1.15
C GLU A 16 -7.66 10.77 -0.35
N TYR A 17 -7.44 9.55 -0.85
CA TYR A 17 -7.59 9.20 -2.27
C TYR A 17 -8.56 8.02 -2.51
N PRO A 18 -9.87 8.22 -2.28
CA PRO A 18 -10.85 7.12 -2.32
C PRO A 18 -11.08 6.51 -3.71
N ASN A 19 -10.67 7.22 -4.77
CA ASN A 19 -10.82 6.80 -6.16
C ASN A 19 -9.52 6.25 -6.78
N ALA A 20 -8.44 6.15 -5.99
CA ALA A 20 -7.15 5.65 -6.44
C ALA A 20 -6.97 4.17 -6.12
N PHE A 21 -6.12 3.50 -6.89
CA PHE A 21 -5.60 2.19 -6.51
C PHE A 21 -4.43 2.40 -5.57
N VAL A 22 -4.44 1.72 -4.42
CA VAL A 22 -3.34 1.78 -3.45
C VAL A 22 -2.66 0.42 -3.39
N ARG A 23 -1.32 0.42 -3.47
CA ARG A 23 -0.49 -0.78 -3.38
C ARG A 23 0.56 -0.63 -2.30
N ILE A 24 0.84 -1.73 -1.61
CA ILE A 24 1.92 -1.81 -0.62
C ILE A 24 3.15 -2.38 -1.33
N ILE A 25 4.30 -1.75 -1.10
CA ILE A 25 5.58 -2.13 -1.68
C ILE A 25 6.62 -2.32 -0.58
N GLY A 26 7.47 -3.32 -0.75
CA GLY A 26 8.58 -3.62 0.16
C GLY A 26 9.91 -3.55 -0.58
N PHE A 27 10.86 -2.82 -0.02
CA PHE A 27 12.23 -2.71 -0.54
C PHE A 27 13.20 -3.50 0.33
N ASP A 28 14.14 -4.17 -0.31
CA ASP A 28 15.31 -4.76 0.32
C ASP A 28 16.50 -3.83 0.08
N ASN A 29 17.06 -3.31 1.16
CA ASN A 29 18.16 -2.36 1.12
C ASN A 29 19.51 -3.00 0.75
N VAL A 30 19.70 -4.30 1.00
CA VAL A 30 20.93 -5.03 0.64
C VAL A 30 20.95 -5.26 -0.86
N ARG A 31 19.81 -5.66 -1.43
CA ARG A 31 19.66 -5.92 -2.85
C ARG A 31 19.31 -4.67 -3.67
N GLN A 32 19.01 -3.55 -3.00
CA GLN A 32 18.58 -2.28 -3.59
C GLN A 32 17.43 -2.44 -4.60
N VAL A 33 16.49 -3.32 -4.30
CA VAL A 33 15.40 -3.68 -5.22
C VAL A 33 14.07 -3.74 -4.49
N GLN A 34 12.98 -3.52 -5.23
CA GLN A 34 11.65 -3.80 -4.75
C GLN A 34 11.40 -5.32 -4.76
N CYS A 35 11.19 -5.91 -3.59
CA CYS A 35 10.99 -7.35 -3.43
C CYS A 35 9.52 -7.75 -3.35
N ILE A 36 8.63 -6.83 -2.97
CA ILE A 36 7.21 -7.11 -2.75
C ILE A 36 6.36 -6.00 -3.39
N SER A 37 5.26 -6.40 -4.03
CA SER A 37 4.26 -5.49 -4.61
C SER A 37 2.90 -6.17 -4.60
N PHE A 38 1.94 -5.68 -3.83
CA PHE A 38 0.56 -6.17 -3.90
C PHE A 38 -0.45 -5.03 -3.73
N ILE A 39 -1.62 -5.20 -4.34
CA ILE A 39 -2.69 -4.22 -4.27
C ILE A 39 -3.40 -4.35 -2.91
N ALA A 40 -3.52 -3.24 -2.19
CA ALA A 40 -4.10 -3.20 -0.86
C ALA A 40 -5.50 -2.57 -0.87
N PHE A 41 -5.77 -1.68 -1.83
CA PHE A 41 -7.11 -1.10 -2.03
C PHE A 41 -7.43 -0.95 -3.52
N LYS A 42 -8.68 -1.29 -3.88
CA LYS A 42 -9.27 -1.06 -5.20
C LYS A 42 -10.46 -0.12 -5.04
N PRO A 43 -10.56 0.96 -5.81
CA PRO A 43 -11.68 1.87 -5.72
C PRO A 43 -12.97 1.18 -6.21
N PRO A 44 -14.12 1.45 -5.59
CA PRO A 44 -15.39 0.86 -6.00
C PRO A 44 -15.74 1.27 -7.44
N GLY A 45 -16.14 0.30 -8.26
CA GLY A 45 -16.60 0.54 -9.63
C GLY A 45 -15.49 0.59 -10.70
N ARG A 46 -14.23 0.28 -10.37
CA ARG A 46 -13.18 0.02 -11.37
C ARG A 46 -12.58 -1.38 -11.16
N ALA A 47 -12.98 -2.32 -12.02
CA ALA A 47 -12.39 -3.64 -12.17
C ALA A 47 -11.83 -3.79 -13.59
#